data_AF-A0A9R1NT27-F1
#
_entry.id   AF-A0A9R1NT27-F1
#
_cell.length_a   1.000
_cell.length_b   1.000
_cell.length_c   1.000
_cell.angle_alpha   90.00
_cell.angle_beta   90.00
_cell.angle_gamma   90.00
#
_symmetry.space_group_name_H-M   'P 1'
#
loop_
_entity.id
_entity.type
_entity.pdbx_description
1 polymer ?
#
loop_
_entity_poly.entity_id
_entity_poly.type
_entity_poly.pdbx_seq_one_letter_code
_entity_poly.pdbx_strand_id
1 'polypeptide(L)'
;MADAPLYKQRRRYTRELHDIDLHGNHKLHVVCTSKGEDVDKMLSMLRRKLGGMPVKLVGVDVPMELDKFLMNGEYTFVGFAIEGDKSKLKLSGLGINSDNYIDIQVEWRDPYNKKKFDSSADVAGRMIDIQYHDMKKKINRKEDHTLWGFCLLPEKLIKYAAIDAFATYESWRVIYDVIMGLDRAKRDKEAKRKKKKVVIQYNN
;
A
#
# COMPACT_ATOMS: atom_id res chain seq x y z
N MET A 1 33.48 -22.37 -25.04
CA MET A 1 33.17 -21.83 -23.70
C MET A 1 31.96 -20.92 -23.89
N ALA A 2 30.80 -21.31 -23.38
CA ALA A 2 29.55 -20.59 -23.59
C ALA A 2 29.44 -19.45 -22.56
N ASP A 3 29.17 -18.24 -23.05
CA ASP A 3 28.98 -17.05 -22.22
C ASP A 3 27.86 -17.28 -21.20
N ALA A 4 28.17 -17.06 -19.93
CA ALA A 4 27.19 -17.08 -18.85
C ALA A 4 26.13 -15.98 -19.11
N PRO A 5 24.83 -16.23 -18.93
CA PRO A 5 23.83 -15.24 -19.30
C PRO A 5 23.92 -14.03 -18.36
N LEU A 6 23.79 -12.84 -18.95
CA LEU A 6 23.93 -11.49 -18.37
C LEU A 6 23.02 -11.15 -17.17
N TYR A 7 22.28 -12.11 -16.60
CA TYR A 7 21.28 -11.89 -15.53
C TYR A 7 21.88 -11.66 -14.13
N LYS A 8 23.20 -11.74 -13.96
CA LYS A 8 23.88 -11.59 -12.66
C LYS A 8 24.73 -10.33 -12.50
N GLN A 9 24.75 -9.41 -13.48
CA GLN A 9 25.35 -8.11 -13.21
C GLN A 9 24.38 -7.29 -12.35
N ARG A 10 24.72 -7.11 -11.07
CA ARG A 10 24.11 -6.14 -10.13
C ARG A 10 24.34 -4.72 -10.68
N ARG A 11 23.65 -4.36 -11.76
CA ARG A 11 23.72 -3.01 -12.32
C ARG A 11 23.03 -2.08 -11.33
N ARG A 12 23.78 -1.12 -10.81
CA ARG A 12 23.20 0.02 -10.10
C ARG A 12 22.35 0.78 -11.11
N TYR A 13 21.05 0.89 -10.86
CA TYR A 13 20.13 1.62 -11.71
C TYR A 13 19.17 2.43 -10.85
N THR A 14 18.78 3.59 -11.36
CA THR A 14 17.71 4.43 -10.82
C THR A 14 16.92 4.90 -12.03
N ARG A 15 15.60 4.77 -11.99
CA ARG A 15 14.66 5.30 -12.98
C ARG A 15 13.60 6.10 -12.25
N GLU A 16 13.39 7.33 -12.69
CA GLU A 16 12.35 8.21 -12.18
C GLU A 16 11.28 8.42 -13.25
N LEU A 17 10.03 8.36 -12.83
CA LEU A 17 8.86 8.64 -13.65
C LEU A 17 8.06 9.72 -12.96
N HIS A 18 7.95 10.88 -13.59
CA HIS A 18 7.19 12.01 -13.09
C HIS A 18 5.81 12.04 -13.75
N ASP A 19 4.88 12.75 -13.10
CA ASP A 19 3.57 13.06 -13.64
C ASP A 19 2.80 11.83 -14.14
N ILE A 20 2.94 10.68 -13.47
CA ILE A 20 2.13 9.51 -13.80
C ILE A 20 0.69 9.84 -13.41
N ASP A 21 -0.15 10.00 -14.43
CA ASP A 21 -1.56 10.32 -14.25
C ASP A 21 -2.28 9.21 -13.49
N LEU A 22 -2.91 9.62 -12.39
CA LEU A 22 -3.91 8.84 -11.68
C LEU A 22 -5.29 9.38 -12.03
N HIS A 23 -6.32 8.62 -11.68
CA HIS A 23 -7.66 9.14 -11.77
C HIS A 23 -7.87 10.29 -10.76
N GLY A 24 -8.64 11.31 -11.15
CA GLY A 24 -9.01 12.43 -10.27
C GLY A 24 -7.91 13.49 -10.05
N ASN A 25 -7.20 13.91 -11.10
CA ASN A 25 -6.15 14.96 -11.09
C ASN A 25 -4.93 14.69 -10.18
N HIS A 26 -4.83 13.52 -9.57
CA HIS A 26 -3.66 13.13 -8.80
C HIS A 26 -2.53 12.68 -9.74
N LYS A 27 -1.28 12.93 -9.33
CA LYS A 27 -0.10 12.52 -10.07
C LYS A 27 0.91 11.85 -9.15
N LEU A 28 1.54 10.78 -9.63
CA LEU A 28 2.61 10.11 -8.90
C LEU A 28 3.99 10.51 -9.43
N HIS A 29 4.91 10.71 -8.50
CA HIS A 29 6.33 10.62 -8.74
C HIS A 29 6.82 9.26 -8.26
N VAL A 30 7.37 8.45 -9.18
CA VAL A 30 7.80 7.07 -8.92
C VAL A 30 9.29 6.96 -9.16
N VAL A 31 10.00 6.43 -8.18
CA VAL A 31 11.44 6.13 -8.28
C VAL A 31 11.60 4.62 -8.15
N CYS A 32 12.26 4.00 -9.14
CA CYS A 32 12.61 2.59 -9.16
C CYS A 32 14.14 2.50 -9.13
N THR A 33 14.71 1.96 -8.05
CA THR A 33 16.16 1.96 -7.82
C THR A 33 16.66 0.64 -7.28
N SER A 34 17.88 0.25 -7.67
CA SER A 34 18.65 -0.83 -7.04
C SER A 34 19.70 -0.31 -6.06
N LYS A 35 19.78 1.01 -5.84
CA LYS A 35 20.73 1.63 -4.91
C LYS A 35 20.10 1.77 -3.53
N GLY A 36 20.70 1.14 -2.52
CA GLY A 36 20.22 1.22 -1.13
C GLY A 36 20.15 2.66 -0.60
N GLU A 37 21.15 3.48 -0.90
CA GLU A 37 21.22 4.90 -0.51
C GLU A 37 20.02 5.72 -1.02
N ASP A 38 19.54 5.45 -2.23
CA ASP A 38 18.35 6.11 -2.77
C ASP A 38 17.09 5.70 -1.98
N VAL A 39 16.99 4.42 -1.61
CA VAL A 39 15.87 3.91 -0.79
C VAL A 39 15.88 4.56 0.60
N ASP A 40 17.03 4.63 1.26
CA ASP A 40 17.18 5.25 2.57
C ASP A 40 16.79 6.73 2.54
N LYS A 41 17.19 7.44 1.48
CA LYS A 41 16.80 8.85 1.24
C LYS A 41 15.29 8.97 1.05
N MET A 42 14.67 8.09 0.27
CA MET A 42 13.22 8.09 0.04
C MET A 42 12.43 7.81 1.32
N LEU A 43 12.85 6.82 2.11
CA LEU A 43 12.24 6.51 3.40
C LEU A 43 12.37 7.70 4.36
N SER A 44 13.53 8.35 4.40
CA SER A 44 13.73 9.56 5.19
C SER A 44 12.79 10.70 4.78
N MET A 45 12.57 10.90 3.48
CA MET A 45 11.61 11.88 2.97
C MET A 45 10.16 11.52 3.32
N LEU A 46 9.80 10.23 3.24
CA LEU A 46 8.48 9.74 3.60
C LEU A 46 8.19 9.99 5.09
N ARG A 47 9.12 9.61 5.98
CA ARG A 47 9.01 9.87 7.42
C ARG A 47 8.82 11.35 7.74
N ARG A 48 9.56 12.22 7.06
CA ARG A 48 9.41 13.68 7.20
C ARG A 48 8.02 14.17 6.79
N LYS A 49 7.48 13.66 5.67
CA LYS A 49 6.12 14.00 5.22
C LYS A 49 5.05 13.51 6.19
N LEU A 50 5.31 12.41 6.91
CA LEU A 50 4.40 11.84 7.90
C LEU A 50 4.51 12.48 9.30
N GLY A 51 5.48 13.39 9.55
CA GLY A 51 5.41 14.34 10.67
C GLY A 51 6.25 14.07 11.95
N GLY A 52 7.39 13.36 11.93
CA GLY A 52 8.25 13.29 13.14
C GLY A 52 9.68 12.76 12.96
N MET A 53 10.67 13.64 12.77
CA MET A 53 12.12 13.32 12.60
C MET A 53 12.89 13.32 13.94
N PRO A 54 14.05 12.61 14.11
CA PRO A 54 15.17 12.52 13.16
C PRO A 54 15.84 11.15 12.93
N VAL A 55 16.65 11.13 11.85
CA VAL A 55 17.39 9.98 11.30
C VAL A 55 18.89 10.14 11.55
N LYS A 56 19.58 9.02 11.76
CA LYS A 56 21.00 8.82 11.44
C LYS A 56 21.06 7.44 10.82
N LEU A 57 21.72 7.23 9.66
CA LEU A 57 22.35 5.95 9.30
C LEU A 57 23.14 5.97 7.98
N VAL A 58 24.08 5.01 7.95
CA VAL A 58 25.13 4.67 6.99
C VAL A 58 24.96 3.16 6.72
N GLY A 59 25.10 2.67 5.48
CA GLY A 59 25.47 1.27 5.23
C GLY A 59 24.74 0.53 4.10
N VAL A 60 25.56 -0.17 3.29
CA VAL A 60 25.29 -0.89 2.04
C VAL A 60 24.63 -2.27 2.25
N ASP A 61 23.85 -2.68 1.23
CA ASP A 61 23.28 -4.01 0.95
C ASP A 61 22.06 -4.46 1.77
N VAL A 62 20.92 -4.56 1.07
CA VAL A 62 19.53 -4.44 1.60
C VAL A 62 19.38 -3.15 2.40
N PRO A 63 18.52 -2.19 2.00
CA PRO A 63 18.43 -0.92 2.72
C PRO A 63 18.11 -1.21 4.19
N MET A 64 19.05 -0.98 5.11
CA MET A 64 18.86 -1.24 6.56
C MET A 64 17.62 -0.52 7.08
N GLU A 65 17.24 0.57 6.43
CA GLU A 65 16.03 1.32 6.75
C GLU A 65 14.74 0.64 6.31
N LEU A 66 14.76 -0.23 5.30
CA LEU A 66 13.55 -0.92 4.83
C LEU A 66 13.07 -1.94 5.87
N ASP A 67 13.97 -2.77 6.39
CA ASP A 67 13.62 -3.75 7.44
C ASP A 67 13.09 -3.04 8.71
N LYS A 68 13.79 -1.99 9.16
CA LYS A 68 13.35 -1.16 10.28
C LYS A 68 12.01 -0.47 10.03
N PHE A 69 11.79 -0.01 8.81
CA PHE A 69 10.54 0.64 8.43
C PHE A 69 9.37 -0.36 8.47
N LEU A 70 9.54 -1.55 7.92
CA LEU A 70 8.53 -2.62 7.93
C LEU A 70 8.23 -3.14 9.34
N MET A 71 9.18 -3.04 10.26
CA MET A 71 9.01 -3.41 11.67
C MET A 71 8.44 -2.28 12.55
N ASN A 72 8.34 -1.05 12.05
CA ASN A 72 7.96 0.09 12.89
C ASN A 72 6.46 0.02 13.29
N GLY A 73 6.22 -0.01 14.61
CA GLY A 73 4.92 0.07 15.29
C GLY A 73 4.07 1.30 14.97
N GLU A 74 4.70 2.40 14.55
CA GLU A 74 4.03 3.66 14.28
C GLU A 74 3.31 3.68 12.92
N TYR A 75 3.65 2.74 12.04
CA TYR A 75 3.05 2.64 10.71
C TYR A 75 2.10 1.47 10.62
N THR A 76 0.97 1.69 9.97
CA THR A 76 0.07 0.63 9.53
C THR A 76 0.27 0.42 8.04
N PHE A 77 0.61 -0.81 7.68
CA PHE A 77 0.82 -1.24 6.30
C PHE A 77 -0.45 -1.87 5.77
N VAL A 78 -0.87 -1.45 4.58
CA VAL A 78 -2.12 -1.92 3.98
C VAL A 78 -1.81 -2.67 2.71
N GLY A 79 -2.44 -3.81 2.51
CA GLY A 79 -2.40 -4.55 1.26
C GLY A 79 -3.68 -5.32 0.99
N PHE A 80 -3.67 -6.10 -0.09
CA PHE A 80 -4.78 -6.96 -0.49
C PHE A 80 -4.30 -8.40 -0.66
N ALA A 81 -4.90 -9.34 0.06
CA ALA A 81 -4.55 -10.76 0.03
C ALA A 81 -3.06 -11.03 0.36
N ILE A 82 -2.58 -10.43 1.46
CA ILE A 82 -1.14 -10.27 1.75
C ILE A 82 -0.47 -11.46 2.42
N GLU A 83 -1.21 -12.50 2.78
CA GLU A 83 -0.64 -13.64 3.52
C GLU A 83 0.49 -14.34 2.75
N GLY A 84 0.35 -14.45 1.43
CA GLY A 84 1.42 -14.95 0.57
C GLY A 84 2.63 -14.00 0.54
N ASP A 85 2.40 -12.70 0.52
CA ASP A 85 3.46 -11.69 0.48
C ASP A 85 4.23 -11.64 1.80
N LYS A 86 3.54 -11.73 2.94
CA LYS A 86 4.16 -11.88 4.27
C LYS A 86 5.13 -13.06 4.32
N SER A 87 4.74 -14.19 3.73
CA SER A 87 5.58 -15.39 3.66
C SER A 87 6.83 -15.16 2.79
N LYS A 88 6.69 -14.48 1.65
CA LYS A 88 7.81 -14.14 0.77
C LYS A 88 8.78 -13.13 1.38
N LEU A 89 8.28 -12.15 2.13
CA LEU A 89 9.11 -11.18 2.85
C LEU A 89 9.98 -11.88 3.90
N LYS A 90 9.38 -12.77 4.70
CA LYS A 90 10.12 -13.59 5.67
C LYS A 90 11.21 -14.44 5.01
N LEU A 91 10.89 -15.10 3.89
CA LEU A 91 11.87 -15.89 3.12
C LEU A 91 13.02 -15.03 2.56
N SER A 92 12.78 -13.74 2.35
CA SER A 92 13.79 -12.79 1.86
C SER A 92 14.65 -12.19 2.98
N GLY A 93 14.46 -12.63 4.23
CA GLY A 93 15.18 -12.11 5.39
C GLY A 93 14.67 -10.74 5.87
N LEU A 94 13.51 -10.29 5.39
CA LEU A 94 12.86 -9.07 5.87
C LEU A 94 11.93 -9.41 7.03
N GLY A 95 12.21 -8.79 8.17
CA GLY A 95 11.37 -8.84 9.34
C GLY A 95 10.06 -8.07 9.09
N ILE A 96 8.94 -8.65 9.52
CA ILE A 96 7.63 -8.00 9.49
C ILE A 96 6.97 -8.08 10.86
N ASN A 97 6.44 -6.94 11.32
CA ASN A 97 5.60 -6.88 12.51
C ASN A 97 4.16 -7.19 12.09
N SER A 98 3.71 -8.43 12.28
CA SER A 98 2.42 -8.92 11.75
C SER A 98 1.22 -8.06 12.13
N ASP A 99 1.27 -7.41 13.29
CA ASP A 99 0.14 -6.73 13.90
C ASP A 99 -0.14 -5.37 13.23
N ASN A 100 0.84 -4.85 12.49
CA ASN A 100 0.75 -3.58 11.80
C ASN A 100 0.20 -3.72 10.37
N TYR A 101 -0.10 -4.93 9.91
CA TYR A 101 -0.52 -5.18 8.54
C TYR A 101 -2.03 -5.42 8.44
N ILE A 102 -2.67 -4.60 7.63
CA ILE A 102 -4.08 -4.68 7.29
C ILE A 102 -4.22 -5.36 5.94
N ASP A 103 -4.95 -6.47 5.93
CA ASP A 103 -5.43 -7.09 4.69
C ASP A 103 -6.86 -6.62 4.41
N ILE A 104 -7.01 -5.78 3.38
CA ILE A 104 -8.32 -5.27 2.96
C ILE A 104 -9.29 -6.42 2.66
N GLN A 105 -8.81 -7.52 2.08
CA GLN A 105 -9.66 -8.68 1.74
C GLN A 105 -10.23 -9.37 3.00
N VAL A 106 -9.52 -9.27 4.13
CA VAL A 106 -9.95 -9.83 5.42
C VAL A 106 -10.80 -8.83 6.19
N GLU A 107 -10.37 -7.59 6.28
CA GLU A 107 -11.01 -6.53 7.09
C GLU A 107 -12.31 -6.01 6.50
N TRP A 108 -12.44 -6.01 5.17
CA TRP A 108 -13.59 -5.41 4.50
C TRP A 108 -14.34 -6.43 3.64
N ARG A 109 -15.65 -6.20 3.50
CA ARG A 109 -16.55 -6.96 2.63
C ARG A 109 -17.30 -5.98 1.76
N ASP A 110 -17.72 -6.43 0.58
CA ASP A 110 -18.59 -5.61 -0.25
C ASP A 110 -19.87 -5.30 0.52
N PRO A 111 -20.22 -4.02 0.73
CA PRO A 111 -21.36 -3.63 1.54
C PRO A 111 -22.70 -4.10 0.98
N TYR A 112 -22.78 -4.41 -0.32
CA TYR A 112 -24.01 -4.81 -0.98
C TYR A 112 -24.22 -6.33 -0.95
N ASN A 113 -23.19 -7.11 -1.31
CA ASN A 113 -23.32 -8.57 -1.42
C ASN A 113 -22.70 -9.34 -0.23
N LYS A 114 -22.02 -8.63 0.70
CA LYS A 114 -21.37 -9.15 1.91
C LYS A 114 -20.28 -10.21 1.66
N LYS A 115 -19.85 -10.38 0.41
CA LYS A 115 -18.77 -11.29 0.03
C LYS A 115 -17.41 -10.58 0.13
N LYS A 116 -16.36 -11.39 0.18
CA LYS A 116 -14.99 -10.90 -0.01
C LYS A 116 -14.86 -10.37 -1.43
N PHE A 117 -14.02 -9.36 -1.60
CA PHE A 117 -13.62 -8.92 -2.92
C PHE A 117 -12.68 -9.96 -3.55
N ASP A 118 -12.85 -10.19 -4.85
CA ASP A 118 -12.02 -11.13 -5.60
C ASP A 118 -10.67 -10.50 -5.98
N SER A 119 -10.61 -9.18 -6.13
CA SER A 119 -9.37 -8.48 -6.47
C SER A 119 -9.25 -7.07 -5.90
N SER A 120 -8.01 -6.57 -5.77
CA SER A 120 -7.71 -5.17 -5.45
C SER A 120 -8.37 -4.18 -6.41
N ALA A 121 -8.54 -4.55 -7.69
CA ALA A 121 -9.20 -3.73 -8.69
C ALA A 121 -10.70 -3.59 -8.43
N ASP A 122 -11.35 -4.61 -7.86
CA ASP A 122 -12.76 -4.54 -7.50
C ASP A 122 -13.00 -3.63 -6.30
N VAL A 123 -12.07 -3.65 -5.34
CA VAL A 123 -12.09 -2.70 -4.21
C VAL A 123 -11.90 -1.28 -4.73
N ALA A 124 -10.84 -1.03 -5.51
CA ALA A 124 -10.53 0.30 -6.04
C ALA A 124 -11.65 0.83 -6.97
N GLY A 125 -12.21 -0.05 -7.81
CA GLY A 125 -13.36 0.24 -8.66
C GLY A 125 -14.58 0.72 -7.88
N ARG A 126 -14.78 0.20 -6.67
CA ARG A 126 -15.89 0.55 -5.79
C ARG A 126 -15.60 1.74 -4.87
N MET A 127 -14.37 1.88 -4.39
CA MET A 127 -14.01 2.88 -3.37
C MET A 127 -13.50 4.20 -3.97
N ILE A 128 -12.87 4.15 -5.15
CA ILE A 128 -12.19 5.29 -5.75
C ILE A 128 -12.93 5.74 -7.01
N ASP A 129 -12.87 4.92 -8.07
CA ASP A 129 -13.50 5.21 -9.35
C ASP A 129 -13.66 3.94 -10.19
N ILE A 130 -14.76 3.86 -10.95
CA ILE A 130 -15.12 2.69 -11.76
C ILE A 130 -14.03 2.28 -12.75
N GLN A 131 -13.20 3.21 -13.23
CA GLN A 131 -12.10 2.94 -14.17
C GLN A 131 -11.02 2.02 -13.59
N TYR A 132 -10.92 1.91 -12.25
CA TYR A 132 -9.97 1.01 -11.62
C TYR A 132 -10.32 -0.47 -11.80
N HIS A 133 -11.57 -0.83 -12.12
CA HIS A 133 -11.93 -2.23 -12.44
C HIS A 133 -11.07 -2.81 -13.57
N ASP A 134 -10.74 -1.98 -14.55
CA ASP A 134 -9.98 -2.38 -15.72
C ASP A 134 -8.47 -2.13 -15.60
N MET A 135 -7.98 -1.67 -14.43
CA MET A 135 -6.55 -1.35 -14.27
C MET A 135 -5.65 -2.57 -14.50
N LYS A 136 -6.12 -3.78 -14.16
CA LYS A 136 -5.38 -5.03 -14.37
C LYS A 136 -5.35 -5.49 -15.83
N LYS A 137 -6.28 -5.01 -16.66
CA LYS A 137 -6.31 -5.30 -18.11
C LYS A 137 -5.19 -4.57 -18.87
N LYS A 138 -4.57 -3.56 -18.26
CA LYS A 138 -3.44 -2.81 -18.84
C LYS A 138 -2.16 -3.65 -18.93
N ILE A 139 -2.09 -4.79 -18.24
CA ILE A 139 -0.99 -5.74 -18.29
C ILE A 139 -1.43 -7.04 -18.98
N ASN A 140 -0.62 -7.51 -19.92
CA ASN A 140 -0.79 -8.81 -20.56
C ASN A 140 -0.28 -9.91 -19.62
N ARG A 141 -1.18 -10.74 -19.10
CA ARG A 141 -0.83 -11.80 -18.15
C ARG A 141 0.15 -12.85 -18.69
N LYS A 142 0.28 -13.03 -20.02
CA LYS A 142 1.21 -14.01 -20.58
C LYS A 142 2.59 -13.40 -20.81
N GLU A 143 2.63 -12.29 -21.52
CA GLU A 143 3.89 -11.67 -21.96
C GLU A 143 4.52 -10.88 -20.81
N ASP A 144 3.78 -9.94 -20.23
CA ASP A 144 4.34 -8.99 -19.26
C ASP A 144 4.71 -9.68 -17.93
N HIS A 145 4.06 -10.77 -17.55
CA HIS A 145 4.41 -11.50 -16.32
C HIS A 145 5.82 -12.09 -16.36
N THR A 146 6.31 -12.45 -17.54
CA THR A 146 7.69 -12.97 -17.69
C THR A 146 8.74 -11.88 -17.42
N LEU A 147 8.35 -10.60 -17.54
CA LEU A 147 9.27 -9.47 -17.45
C LEU A 147 9.63 -9.07 -16.01
N TRP A 148 8.89 -9.56 -14.99
CA TRP A 148 9.17 -9.26 -13.57
C TRP A 148 10.51 -9.81 -13.07
N GLY A 149 11.05 -10.84 -13.72
CA GLY A 149 12.34 -11.45 -13.35
C GLY A 149 13.56 -10.74 -13.93
N PHE A 150 13.38 -9.74 -14.80
CA PHE A 150 14.48 -9.07 -15.48
C PHE A 150 15.03 -7.87 -14.69
N CYS A 151 16.35 -7.71 -14.72
CA CYS A 151 17.01 -6.51 -14.21
C CYS A 151 16.84 -5.35 -15.21
N LEU A 152 16.42 -4.18 -14.72
CA LEU A 152 15.76 -3.09 -15.47
C LEU A 152 14.33 -3.44 -15.85
N LEU A 153 13.39 -3.21 -14.92
CA LEU A 153 11.97 -3.38 -15.18
C LEU A 153 11.50 -2.43 -16.30
N PRO A 154 10.64 -2.90 -17.23
CA PRO A 154 9.96 -2.04 -18.19
C PRO A 154 9.15 -0.94 -17.49
N GLU A 155 9.11 0.26 -18.09
CA GLU A 155 8.35 1.40 -17.55
C GLU A 155 6.88 1.06 -17.30
N LYS A 156 6.27 0.27 -18.18
CA LYS A 156 4.90 -0.22 -18.04
C LYS A 156 4.67 -0.98 -16.73
N LEU A 157 5.61 -1.83 -16.32
CA LEU A 157 5.52 -2.60 -15.06
C LEU A 157 5.73 -1.70 -13.84
N ILE A 158 6.66 -0.74 -13.93
CA ILE A 158 6.91 0.23 -12.86
C ILE A 158 5.66 1.09 -12.62
N LYS A 159 5.05 1.62 -13.70
CA LYS A 159 3.78 2.38 -13.63
C LYS A 159 2.66 1.54 -13.03
N TYR A 160 2.52 0.30 -13.48
CA TYR A 160 1.49 -0.60 -12.96
C TYR A 160 1.63 -0.84 -11.46
N ALA A 161 2.84 -1.19 -10.98
CA ALA A 161 3.08 -1.43 -9.56
C ALA A 161 2.76 -0.18 -8.72
N ALA A 162 3.15 1.00 -9.20
CA ALA A 162 2.86 2.25 -8.52
C ALA A 162 1.35 2.55 -8.44
N ILE A 163 0.62 2.34 -9.52
CA ILE A 163 -0.83 2.55 -9.57
C ILE A 163 -1.56 1.54 -8.67
N ASP A 164 -1.16 0.26 -8.68
CA ASP A 164 -1.76 -0.78 -7.83
C ASP A 164 -1.51 -0.51 -6.33
N ALA A 165 -0.30 -0.05 -5.97
CA ALA A 165 0.02 0.39 -4.61
C ALA A 165 -0.81 1.62 -4.18
N PHE A 166 -0.92 2.64 -5.04
CA PHE A 166 -1.75 3.81 -4.77
C PHE A 166 -3.23 3.45 -4.61
N ALA A 167 -3.78 2.65 -5.54
CA ALA A 167 -5.16 2.22 -5.50
C ALA A 167 -5.49 1.47 -4.19
N THR A 168 -4.55 0.66 -3.69
CA THR A 168 -4.68 -0.04 -2.42
C THR A 168 -4.72 0.93 -1.23
N TYR A 169 -3.77 1.86 -1.17
CA TYR A 169 -3.70 2.89 -0.12
C TYR A 169 -4.97 3.74 -0.07
N GLU A 170 -5.39 4.28 -1.22
CA GLU A 170 -6.56 5.15 -1.33
C GLU A 170 -7.85 4.42 -1.00
N SER A 171 -7.98 3.17 -1.45
CA SER A 171 -9.15 2.34 -1.11
C SER A 171 -9.29 2.19 0.39
N TRP A 172 -8.19 1.90 1.09
CA TRP A 172 -8.22 1.81 2.54
C TRP A 172 -8.47 3.15 3.22
N ARG A 173 -7.90 4.25 2.74
CA ARG A 173 -8.17 5.59 3.27
C ARG A 173 -9.68 5.88 3.25
N VAL A 174 -10.33 5.64 2.10
CA VAL A 174 -11.78 5.84 1.96
C VAL A 174 -12.57 4.92 2.91
N ILE A 175 -12.22 3.62 2.97
CA ILE A 175 -12.85 2.66 3.89
C ILE A 175 -12.70 3.12 5.34
N TYR A 176 -11.50 3.53 5.73
CA TYR A 176 -11.18 3.99 7.07
C TYR A 176 -12.00 5.24 7.45
N ASP A 177 -12.08 6.23 6.56
CA ASP A 177 -12.88 7.44 6.77
C ASP A 177 -14.37 7.10 6.97
N VAL A 178 -14.90 6.14 6.21
CA VAL A 178 -16.27 5.65 6.36
C VAL A 178 -16.47 4.97 7.72
N ILE A 179 -15.57 4.06 8.12
CA ILE A 179 -15.63 3.38 9.43
C ILE A 179 -15.61 4.42 10.56
N MET A 180 -14.66 5.35 10.52
CA MET A 180 -14.51 6.39 11.53
C MET A 180 -15.73 7.32 11.60
N GLY A 181 -16.29 7.68 10.45
CA GLY A 181 -17.51 8.47 10.35
C GLY A 181 -18.72 7.76 10.98
N LEU A 182 -18.90 6.47 10.66
CA LEU A 182 -19.97 5.65 11.22
C LEU A 182 -19.85 5.50 12.74
N ASP A 183 -18.65 5.28 13.25
CA ASP A 183 -18.44 5.11 14.69
C ASP A 183 -18.66 6.42 15.47
N ARG A 184 -18.28 7.57 14.90
CA ARG A 184 -18.67 8.88 15.46
C ARG A 184 -20.18 9.02 15.54
N ALA A 185 -20.89 8.72 14.46
CA ALA A 185 -22.35 8.82 14.41
C ALA A 185 -23.06 7.90 15.42
N LYS A 186 -22.52 6.69 15.66
CA LYS A 186 -23.03 5.77 16.70
C LYS A 186 -22.88 6.37 18.11
N ARG A 187 -21.68 6.87 18.44
CA ARG A 187 -21.41 7.50 19.75
C ARG A 187 -22.34 8.68 20.02
N ASP A 188 -22.58 9.51 19.01
CA ASP A 188 -23.49 10.67 19.14
C ASP A 188 -24.94 10.24 19.40
N LYS A 189 -25.41 9.19 18.72
CA LYS A 189 -26.75 8.62 18.94
C LYS A 189 -26.88 8.06 20.35
N GLU A 190 -25.87 7.36 20.86
CA GLU A 190 -25.85 6.83 22.23
C GLU A 190 -25.83 7.93 23.28
N ALA A 191 -25.01 8.97 23.09
CA ALA A 191 -24.96 10.13 23.98
C ALA A 191 -26.33 10.83 24.06
N LYS A 192 -27.00 11.03 22.91
CA LYS A 192 -28.36 11.59 22.85
C LYS A 192 -29.38 10.71 23.58
N ARG A 193 -29.31 9.38 23.42
CA ARG A 193 -30.18 8.43 24.15
C ARG A 193 -29.96 8.49 25.66
N LYS A 194 -28.72 8.53 26.12
CA LYS A 194 -28.38 8.67 27.56
C LYS A 194 -28.94 9.97 28.13
N LYS A 195 -28.75 11.11 27.45
CA LYS A 195 -29.32 12.40 27.87
C LYS A 195 -30.85 12.35 27.99
N LYS A 196 -31.55 11.75 27.03
CA LYS A 196 -33.02 11.59 27.09
C LYS A 196 -33.48 10.74 28.28
N LYS A 197 -32.79 9.63 28.58
CA LYS A 197 -33.12 8.79 29.75
C LYS A 197 -32.95 9.52 31.07
N VAL A 198 -31.88 10.32 31.20
CA VAL A 198 -31.64 11.15 32.39
C VAL A 198 -32.75 12.16 32.60
N VAL A 199 -33.20 12.87 31.54
CA VAL A 199 -34.31 13.84 31.64
C VAL A 199 -35.62 13.19 32.10
N ILE A 200 -35.92 11.97 31.66
CA ILE A 200 -37.14 11.24 32.08
C ILE A 200 -37.08 10.85 33.56
N GLN A 201 -35.90 10.52 34.10
CA GLN A 201 -35.74 10.16 35.51
C GLN A 201 -35.90 11.33 36.49
N TYR A 202 -35.68 12.58 36.05
CA TYR A 202 -35.85 13.76 36.91
C TYR A 202 -37.27 14.34 36.88
N ASN A 203 -38.14 13.83 36.01
CA ASN A 203 -39.53 14.31 35.85
C ASN A 203 -40.58 13.35 36.44
N ASN A 204 -40.14 12.27 37.11
CA ASN A 204 -40.96 11.34 37.89
C ASN A 204 -40.57 11.43 39.38
#